data_AF-A0A959PRL6-F1
#
_entry.id   AF-A0A959PRL6-F1
#
_cell.length_a   1.000
_cell.length_b   1.000
_cell.length_c   1.000
_cell.angle_alpha   90.00
_cell.angle_beta   90.00
_cell.angle_gamma   90.00
#
_symmetry.space_group_name_H-M   'P 1'
#
loop_
_entity.id
_entity.type
_entity.pdbx_description
1 polymer ?
#
loop_
_entity_poly.entity_id
_entity_poly.type
_entity_poly.pdbx_seq_one_letter_code
_entity_poly.pdbx_strand_id
1 'polypeptide(L)' 'KDYKNILDAVNFEHTCDIPTLFVKGGKSPYISKNAEITISQIFSQVEITTIPSAGHWVHADALYELLSVVLKFIQS' A
#
# COMPACT_ATOMS: atom_id res chain seq x y z
N LYS A 1 9.68 -13.81 -27.25
CA LYS A 1 9.25 -13.53 -25.85
C LYS A 1 8.79 -12.09 -25.81
N ASP A 2 7.54 -11.84 -25.43
CA ASP A 2 6.88 -10.56 -25.63
C ASP A 2 7.09 -9.65 -24.42
N TYR A 3 8.32 -9.15 -24.29
CA TYR A 3 8.80 -8.36 -23.14
C TYR A 3 8.01 -7.07 -22.91
N LYS A 4 7.31 -6.58 -23.93
CA LYS A 4 6.52 -5.34 -23.87
C LYS A 4 5.37 -5.46 -22.87
N ASN A 5 4.69 -6.60 -22.84
CA ASN A 5 3.56 -6.85 -21.93
C ASN A 5 3.99 -7.00 -20.46
N ILE A 6 5.27 -7.24 -20.17
CA ILE A 6 5.78 -7.33 -18.80
C ILE A 6 5.95 -5.94 -18.16
N LEU A 7 6.15 -4.91 -18.98
CA LEU A 7 6.38 -3.53 -18.53
C LEU A 7 5.11 -2.67 -18.55
N ASP A 8 4.03 -3.16 -19.16
CA ASP A 8 2.77 -2.43 -19.21
C ASP A 8 2.10 -2.37 -17.84
N ALA A 9 1.35 -1.30 -17.61
CA ALA A 9 0.54 -1.15 -16.42
C ALA A 9 -0.52 -2.25 -16.36
N VAL A 10 -0.70 -2.83 -15.17
CA VAL A 10 -1.79 -3.78 -14.94
C VAL A 10 -3.11 -3.03 -15.08
N ASN A 11 -3.88 -3.35 -16.11
CA ASN A 11 -5.25 -2.86 -16.25
C ASN A 11 -6.13 -3.65 -15.29
N PHE A 12 -6.71 -2.96 -14.32
CA PHE A 12 -7.73 -3.51 -13.44
C PHE A 12 -9.10 -3.23 -14.06
N GLU A 13 -9.72 -4.26 -14.64
CA GLU A 13 -11.09 -4.15 -15.18
C GLU A 13 -12.15 -4.09 -14.07
N HIS A 14 -11.78 -4.45 -12.84
CA HIS A 14 -12.66 -4.53 -11.68
C HIS A 14 -12.03 -3.88 -10.44
N THR A 15 -12.87 -3.29 -9.60
CA THR A 15 -12.48 -2.80 -8.28
C THR A 15 -12.35 -3.96 -7.30
N CYS A 16 -11.42 -3.84 -6.35
CA CYS A 16 -11.28 -4.72 -5.21
C CYS A 16 -12.12 -4.17 -4.05
N ASP A 17 -13.15 -4.91 -3.67
CA ASP A 17 -14.06 -4.52 -2.60
C ASP A 17 -13.71 -5.12 -1.24
N ILE A 18 -12.55 -5.77 -1.14
CA ILE A 18 -12.05 -6.34 0.11
C ILE A 18 -11.42 -5.21 0.93
N PRO A 19 -11.76 -5.07 2.23
CA PRO A 19 -11.05 -4.17 3.13
C PRO A 19 -9.54 -4.39 3.03
N THR A 20 -8.81 -3.32 2.70
CA THR A 20 -7.39 -3.42 2.40
C THR A 20 -6.62 -2.31 3.12
N LEU A 21 -5.54 -2.69 3.79
CA LEU A 21 -4.63 -1.75 4.45
C LEU A 21 -3.30 -1.70 3.69
N PHE A 22 -2.91 -0.50 3.26
CA PHE A 22 -1.57 -0.21 2.77
C PHE A 22 -0.78 0.54 3.85
N VAL A 23 0.38 0.00 4.24
CA VAL A 23 1.29 0.67 5.19
C VAL A 23 2.55 1.11 4.47
N LYS A 24 2.86 2.41 4.55
CA LYS A 24 4.06 2.99 3.94
C LYS A 24 4.98 3.64 4.97
N GLY A 25 6.28 3.58 4.74
CA GLY A 25 7.24 4.37 5.51
C GLY A 25 7.31 5.81 5.00
N GLY A 26 7.33 6.79 5.90
CA GLY A 26 7.38 8.21 5.57
C GLY A 26 8.69 8.64 4.89
N LYS A 27 9.77 7.86 5.06
CA LYS A 27 11.07 8.07 4.40
C LYS A 27 11.22 7.28 3.11
N SER A 28 10.16 6.59 2.65
CA SER A 28 10.17 5.77 1.43
C SER A 28 9.42 6.45 0.28
N PRO A 29 10.00 6.53 -0.93
CA PRO A 29 9.32 7.12 -2.09
C PRO A 29 8.39 6.13 -2.82
N TYR A 30 8.28 4.87 -2.38
CA TYR A 30 7.62 3.80 -3.15
C TYR A 30 6.11 4.02 -3.33
N ILE A 31 5.42 4.50 -2.28
CA ILE A 31 4.01 4.90 -2.37
C ILE A 31 3.98 6.42 -2.49
N SER A 32 4.10 6.87 -3.74
CA SER A 32 3.97 8.27 -4.12
C SER A 32 2.50 8.72 -4.06
N LYS A 33 2.26 10.04 -4.11
CA LYS A 33 0.89 10.58 -4.16
C LYS A 33 0.08 10.05 -5.35
N ASN A 34 0.73 9.86 -6.50
CA ASN A 34 0.05 9.29 -7.67
C ASN A 34 -0.31 7.82 -7.44
N ALA A 35 0.55 7.07 -6.77
CA ALA A 35 0.25 5.69 -6.40
C ALA A 35 -0.92 5.61 -5.41
N GLU A 36 -1.02 6.54 -4.45
CA GLU A 36 -2.18 6.60 -3.54
C GLU A 36 -3.48 6.82 -4.31
N ILE A 37 -3.50 7.71 -5.31
CA ILE A 37 -4.67 7.93 -6.17
C ILE A 37 -5.05 6.65 -6.91
N THR A 38 -4.07 5.98 -7.52
CA THR A 38 -4.29 4.71 -8.23
C THR A 38 -4.78 3.61 -7.29
N ILE A 39 -4.21 3.50 -6.08
CA ILE A 39 -4.66 2.54 -5.05
C ILE A 39 -6.13 2.81 -4.70
N SER A 40 -6.51 4.05 -4.42
CA SER A 40 -7.89 4.42 -4.08
C SER A 40 -8.88 4.25 -5.25
N GLN A 41 -8.40 4.20 -6.49
CA GLN A 41 -9.24 3.86 -7.65
C GLN A 41 -9.46 2.36 -7.79
N ILE A 42 -8.47 1.54 -7.41
CA ILE A 42 -8.52 0.08 -7.54
C ILE A 42 -9.25 -0.53 -6.33
N PHE A 43 -9.00 -0.04 -5.11
CA PHE A 43 -9.53 -0.61 -3.88
C PHE A 43 -10.62 0.30 -3.30
N SER A 44 -11.86 -0.16 -3.26
CA SER A 44 -13.00 0.65 -2.82
C SER A 44 -13.07 0.83 -1.30
N GLN A 45 -12.48 -0.11 -0.54
CA GLN A 45 -12.38 -0.08 0.93
C GLN A 45 -10.92 -0.06 1.39
N VAL A 46 -10.22 1.04 1.11
CA VAL A 46 -8.79 1.13 1.39
C VAL A 46 -8.44 2.11 2.52
N GLU A 47 -7.56 1.68 3.41
CA GLU A 47 -6.84 2.53 4.34
C GLU A 47 -5.37 2.63 3.91
N ILE A 48 -4.83 3.85 3.84
CA ILE A 48 -3.40 4.08 3.60
C ILE A 48 -2.81 4.77 4.83
N THR A 49 -1.95 4.06 5.55
CA THR A 49 -1.30 4.56 6.77
C THR A 49 0.18 4.83 6.51
N THR A 50 0.68 5.97 7.00
CA THR A 50 2.10 6.31 6.93
C THR A 50 2.74 6.20 8.31
N ILE A 51 3.86 5.47 8.41
CA ILE A 51 4.73 5.41 9.59
C ILE A 51 5.90 6.38 9.35
N PRO A 52 5.92 7.58 9.97
CA PRO A 52 6.87 8.64 9.60
C PRO A 52 8.34 8.28 9.83
N SER A 53 8.62 7.47 10.84
CA SER A 53 9.96 7.03 11.25
C SER A 53 10.62 6.05 10.26
N ALA A 54 9.82 5.31 9.49
CA ALA A 54 10.24 4.17 8.70
C ALA A 54 10.64 4.50 7.25
N GLY A 55 11.59 3.73 6.72
CA GLY A 55 11.98 3.70 5.31
C GLY A 55 11.18 2.67 4.52
N HIS A 56 11.83 1.99 3.58
CA HIS A 56 11.14 1.03 2.70
C HIS A 56 10.72 -0.25 3.45
N TRP A 57 11.52 -0.70 4.41
CA TRP A 57 11.24 -1.90 5.20
C TRP A 57 10.58 -1.54 6.52
N VAL A 58 9.30 -1.14 6.45
CA VAL A 58 8.48 -0.74 7.62
C VAL A 58 8.51 -1.75 8.76
N HIS A 59 8.56 -3.06 8.46
CA HIS A 59 8.63 -4.11 9.46
C HIS A 59 9.97 -4.19 10.20
N ALA A 60 11.07 -3.80 9.54
CA ALA A 60 12.40 -3.76 10.14
C ALA A 60 12.66 -2.43 10.85
N ASP A 61 12.22 -1.32 10.26
CA ASP A 61 12.45 0.02 10.77
C ASP A 61 11.54 0.39 11.96
N ALA A 62 10.33 -0.17 12.00
CA ALA A 62 9.25 0.28 12.87
C ALA A 62 8.27 -0.85 13.28
N LEU A 63 8.82 -1.95 13.81
CA LEU A 63 8.05 -3.16 14.13
C LEU A 63 6.81 -2.90 14.99
N TYR A 64 6.94 -2.18 16.10
CA TYR A 64 5.83 -1.96 17.04
C TYR A 64 4.73 -1.07 16.45
N GLU A 65 5.12 -0.04 15.69
CA GLU A 65 4.18 0.86 15.01
C GLU A 65 3.41 0.10 13.93
N LEU A 66 4.10 -0.73 13.14
CA LEU A 66 3.47 -1.62 12.17
C LEU A 66 2.48 -2.58 12.85
N LEU A 67 2.89 -3.26 13.91
CA LEU A 67 2.02 -4.19 14.65
C LEU A 67 0.76 -3.49 15.16
N SER A 68 0.89 -2.28 15.72
CA SER A 68 -0.26 -1.51 16.20
C SER A 68 -1.25 -1.20 15.07
N VAL A 69 -0.76 -0.81 13.89
CA VAL A 69 -1.62 -0.49 12.74
C VAL A 69 -2.30 -1.74 12.20
N VAL A 70 -1.56 -2.84 12.04
CA VAL A 70 -2.10 -4.11 11.54
C VAL A 70 -3.14 -4.69 12.50
N LEU A 71 -2.87 -4.72 13.80
CA LEU A 71 -3.81 -5.25 14.79
C LEU A 71 -5.09 -4.41 14.86
N LYS A 72 -4.97 -3.09 14.78
CA LYS A 72 -6.13 -2.20 14.72
C LYS A 72 -7.01 -2.51 13.51
N PHE A 73 -6.41 -2.71 12.34
CA PHE A 73 -7.13 -3.02 11.11
C PHE A 73 -7.83 -4.39 11.14
N ILE A 74 -7.23 -5.41 11.77
CA ILE A 74 -7.84 -6.74 11.88
C ILE A 74 -9.02 -6.75 12.87
N GLN A 75 -9.02 -5.84 13.85
CA GLN A 75 -10.04 -5.75 14.91
C GLN A 75 -11.22 -4.84 14.56
N SER A 76 -11.12 -4.05 13.49
CA SER A 76 -12.20 -3.24 12.92
C SER A 76 -13.19 -4.05 12.08
#